data_AF-A0A3B0WIS7-F1
#
_entry.id   AF-A0A3B0WIS7-F1
#
_cell.length_a   1.000
_cell.length_b   1.000
_cell.length_c   1.000
_cell.angle_alpha   90.00
_cell.angle_beta   90.00
_cell.angle_gamma   90.00
#
_symmetry.space_group_name_H-M   'P 1'
#
loop_
_entity.id
_entity.type
_entity.pdbx_description
1 polymer ?
#
loop_
_entity_poly.entity_id
_entity_poly.type
_entity_poly.pdbx_seq_one_letter_code
_entity_poly.pdbx_strand_id
1 'polypeptide(L)'
;MNTKRKSPAAIIDNLNYIGNPFKQKHFSADSYLDTKLTGADIDLEYALKFLYSYNGSTATFNSYRRDLERLLQWSWRIEQTSLLNLKREHIEEFIRFCFNPPKVWIGIKNVARFKNVNGARQANDEWRPFVATITKSEHRKNKAVETDKFCLSQAAIKGTFTALSSFYEYLIQENLVESNPVALIKQKSKFIRKDQLKPIVRRISTLQWDYVLETAELMASENPEKYERTLFIMNCLFAMYLRISELVADERSTPIMSDFRKDHDNNWWFDVTGKGNKNRSITVCDDMLKALKRYRKYLSLSQLPPLGEQIPLVSKSIGKGSITSTRHIRRIVQQCFDAAYTRMKDDGLKADAMELKTATVHWLRHTGISEDVKFRPREHVRDDAGHASMATTDRYIDSDLRERHESGRKKRIKDIY
;
A
#
# COMPACT_ATOMS: atom_id res chain seq x y z
N MET A 1 -6.00 37.48 -9.81
CA MET A 1 -7.04 36.49 -9.40
C MET A 1 -6.53 35.72 -8.19
N ASN A 2 -7.37 35.42 -7.19
CA ASN A 2 -6.92 34.66 -6.00
C ASN A 2 -6.66 33.19 -6.40
N THR A 3 -5.39 32.83 -6.59
CA THR A 3 -4.95 31.50 -7.03
C THR A 3 -5.41 30.37 -6.10
N LYS A 4 -5.74 30.68 -4.84
CA LYS A 4 -6.34 29.73 -3.87
C LYS A 4 -7.78 29.32 -4.22
N ARG A 5 -8.45 30.03 -5.14
CA ARG A 5 -9.86 29.77 -5.54
C ARG A 5 -10.00 28.92 -6.81
N LYS A 6 -8.93 28.67 -7.57
CA LYS A 6 -8.93 27.81 -8.76
C LYS A 6 -8.26 26.47 -8.42
N SER A 7 -8.84 25.37 -8.90
CA SER A 7 -8.22 24.06 -8.76
C SER A 7 -7.08 23.91 -9.78
N PRO A 8 -5.92 23.36 -9.39
CA PRO A 8 -4.85 23.10 -10.34
C PRO A 8 -5.16 21.91 -11.25
N ALA A 9 -4.85 22.03 -12.54
CA ALA A 9 -4.81 20.90 -13.47
C ALA A 9 -3.61 20.00 -13.17
N ALA A 10 -3.71 18.70 -13.44
CA ALA A 10 -2.58 17.77 -13.29
C ALA A 10 -1.41 18.16 -14.22
N ILE A 11 -0.17 17.97 -13.74
CA ILE A 11 1.08 18.32 -14.44
C ILE A 11 1.80 17.06 -14.94
N ILE A 12 1.94 16.06 -14.08
CA ILE A 12 2.85 14.92 -14.34
C ILE A 12 2.00 13.70 -14.67
N ASP A 13 2.18 13.05 -15.83
CA ASP A 13 1.45 11.82 -16.22
C ASP A 13 2.13 10.52 -15.71
N ASN A 14 1.66 9.34 -16.13
CA ASN A 14 2.32 8.07 -15.86
C ASN A 14 3.59 7.93 -16.71
N LEU A 15 4.54 7.10 -16.27
CA LEU A 15 5.82 6.86 -16.95
C LEU A 15 5.68 6.57 -18.45
N ASN A 16 4.70 5.75 -18.84
CA ASN A 16 4.46 5.39 -20.24
C ASN A 16 4.10 6.58 -21.14
N TYR A 17 3.60 7.69 -20.58
CA TYR A 17 3.23 8.90 -21.32
C TYR A 17 4.26 10.02 -21.19
N ILE A 18 5.03 10.06 -20.11
CA ILE A 18 6.14 11.02 -19.95
C ILE A 18 7.30 10.66 -20.89
N GLY A 19 7.49 9.37 -21.17
CA GLY A 19 8.67 8.90 -21.89
C GLY A 19 9.94 9.00 -21.02
N ASN A 20 11.11 8.97 -21.68
CA ASN A 20 12.39 9.13 -21.00
C ASN A 20 12.82 10.61 -21.03
N PRO A 21 12.72 11.35 -19.92
CA PRO A 21 13.07 12.77 -19.86
C PRO A 21 14.56 13.03 -20.12
N PHE A 22 15.45 12.05 -19.94
CA PHE A 22 16.86 12.20 -20.30
C PHE A 22 17.10 12.26 -21.82
N LYS A 23 16.09 11.90 -22.63
CA LYS A 23 16.12 12.03 -24.09
C LYS A 23 15.41 13.29 -24.60
N GLN A 24 14.78 14.05 -23.71
CA GLN A 24 14.03 15.26 -24.06
C GLN A 24 14.94 16.49 -23.95
N LYS A 25 14.89 17.36 -24.96
CA LYS A 25 15.71 18.59 -25.03
C LYS A 25 15.00 19.85 -24.53
N HIS A 26 13.67 19.85 -24.53
CA HIS A 26 12.86 21.02 -24.23
C HIS A 26 11.78 20.65 -23.22
N PHE A 27 11.73 21.40 -22.12
CA PHE A 27 10.69 21.31 -21.09
C PHE A 27 9.97 22.65 -21.05
N SER A 28 8.64 22.63 -20.98
CA SER A 28 7.83 23.85 -20.87
C SER A 28 6.76 23.67 -19.81
N ALA A 29 6.81 24.50 -18.79
CA ALA A 29 5.83 24.60 -17.73
C ALA A 29 4.68 25.57 -18.07
N ASP A 30 4.79 26.34 -19.15
CA ASP A 30 3.86 27.41 -19.52
C ASP A 30 2.40 26.92 -19.59
N SER A 31 2.16 25.71 -20.10
CA SER A 31 0.81 25.12 -20.17
C SER A 31 0.15 24.88 -18.81
N TYR A 32 0.92 24.89 -17.71
CA TYR A 32 0.44 24.66 -16.35
C TYR A 32 0.34 25.94 -15.52
N LEU A 33 0.87 27.06 -16.02
CA LEU A 33 0.98 28.31 -15.28
C LEU A 33 0.02 29.36 -15.84
N ASP A 34 -0.63 30.11 -14.95
CA ASP A 34 -1.42 31.28 -15.39
C ASP A 34 -0.50 32.48 -15.72
N THR A 35 0.70 32.54 -15.11
CA THR A 35 1.74 33.55 -15.34
C THR A 35 3.10 32.87 -15.46
N LYS A 36 3.93 33.30 -16.43
CA LYS A 36 5.28 32.76 -16.60
C LYS A 36 6.11 32.94 -15.32
N LEU A 37 6.78 31.87 -14.92
CA LEU A 37 7.59 31.82 -13.71
C LEU A 37 9.02 31.43 -14.06
N THR A 38 9.97 32.28 -13.71
CA THR A 38 11.40 32.00 -13.93
C THR A 38 11.81 30.74 -13.17
N GLY A 39 12.45 29.80 -13.87
CA GLY A 39 12.90 28.53 -13.31
C GLY A 39 11.88 27.38 -13.36
N ALA A 40 10.62 27.62 -13.73
CA ALA A 40 9.59 26.57 -13.75
C ALA A 40 9.87 25.44 -14.77
N ASP A 41 10.51 25.75 -15.90
CA ASP A 41 10.91 24.74 -16.88
C ASP A 41 11.99 23.81 -16.31
N ILE A 42 12.93 24.37 -15.54
CA ILE A 42 13.99 23.61 -14.85
C ILE A 42 13.39 22.76 -13.72
N ASP A 43 12.47 23.32 -12.95
CA ASP A 43 11.72 22.58 -11.93
C ASP A 43 11.04 21.34 -12.54
N LEU A 44 10.36 21.53 -13.69
CA LEU A 44 9.67 20.45 -14.39
C LEU A 44 10.64 19.40 -14.91
N GLU A 45 11.72 19.83 -15.57
CA GLU A 45 12.77 18.94 -16.09
C GLU A 45 13.29 18.00 -15.00
N TYR A 46 13.77 18.56 -13.90
CA TYR A 46 14.41 17.78 -12.85
C TYR A 46 13.41 17.00 -11.99
N ALA A 47 12.17 17.47 -11.85
CA ALA A 47 11.09 16.65 -11.29
C ALA A 47 10.82 15.40 -12.14
N LEU A 48 10.76 15.54 -13.47
CA LEU A 48 10.53 14.42 -14.37
C LEU A 48 11.72 13.45 -14.38
N LYS A 49 12.96 13.96 -14.48
CA LYS A 49 14.19 13.14 -14.40
C LYS A 49 14.27 12.36 -13.09
N PHE A 50 14.05 13.02 -11.96
CA PHE A 50 13.99 12.38 -10.64
C PHE A 50 12.96 11.26 -10.59
N LEU A 51 11.74 11.52 -11.05
CA LEU A 51 10.68 10.51 -11.04
C LEU A 51 10.99 9.34 -11.96
N TYR A 52 11.64 9.59 -13.11
CA TYR A 52 12.03 8.54 -14.04
C TYR A 52 13.10 7.59 -13.46
N SER A 53 13.95 8.06 -12.54
CA SER A 53 14.88 7.20 -11.79
C SER A 53 14.20 6.11 -10.98
N TYR A 54 12.88 6.18 -10.79
CA TYR A 54 12.07 5.16 -10.11
C TYR A 54 11.19 4.34 -11.06
N ASN A 55 11.54 4.26 -12.36
CA ASN A 55 10.79 3.49 -13.36
C ASN A 55 10.72 1.98 -13.10
N GLY A 56 11.60 1.42 -12.27
CA GLY A 56 11.53 0.03 -11.75
C GLY A 56 10.67 -0.15 -10.49
N SER A 57 9.97 0.89 -10.03
CA SER A 57 9.06 0.81 -8.88
C SER A 57 7.87 1.74 -9.07
N THR A 58 6.81 1.21 -9.67
CA THR A 58 5.54 1.93 -9.92
C THR A 58 4.96 2.53 -8.64
N ALA A 59 5.09 1.83 -7.51
CA ALA A 59 4.63 2.31 -6.22
C ALA A 59 5.44 3.52 -5.70
N THR A 60 6.77 3.49 -5.84
CA THR A 60 7.64 4.61 -5.43
C THR A 60 7.39 5.82 -6.33
N PHE A 61 7.38 5.60 -7.65
CA PHE A 61 7.04 6.63 -8.63
C PHE A 61 5.71 7.32 -8.29
N ASN A 62 4.65 6.57 -8.04
CA ASN A 62 3.33 7.16 -7.74
C ASN A 62 3.31 7.93 -6.41
N SER A 63 4.02 7.47 -5.39
CA SER A 63 4.11 8.19 -4.12
C SER A 63 4.90 9.48 -4.28
N TYR A 64 6.06 9.43 -4.94
CA TYR A 64 6.91 10.60 -5.16
C TYR A 64 6.22 11.60 -6.07
N ARG A 65 5.65 11.15 -7.20
CA ARG A 65 4.86 12.00 -8.11
C ARG A 65 3.74 12.72 -7.37
N ARG A 66 3.00 12.04 -6.50
CA ARG A 66 1.93 12.69 -5.70
C ARG A 66 2.46 13.86 -4.88
N ASP A 67 3.56 13.66 -4.17
CA ASP A 67 4.04 14.65 -3.20
C ASP A 67 4.87 15.76 -3.88
N LEU A 68 5.64 15.44 -4.91
CA LEU A 68 6.34 16.42 -5.76
C LEU A 68 5.37 17.29 -6.56
N GLU A 69 4.33 16.70 -7.16
CA GLU A 69 3.34 17.45 -7.91
C GLU A 69 2.55 18.40 -7.00
N ARG A 70 2.27 18.01 -5.74
CA ARG A 70 1.69 18.95 -4.76
C ARG A 70 2.63 20.13 -4.50
N LEU A 71 3.93 19.87 -4.35
CA LEU A 71 4.92 20.92 -4.11
C LEU A 71 5.04 21.86 -5.31
N LEU A 72 5.12 21.33 -6.54
CA LEU A 72 5.11 22.13 -7.78
C LEU A 72 3.89 23.05 -7.84
N GLN A 73 2.70 22.49 -7.61
CA GLN A 73 1.45 23.26 -7.66
C GLN A 73 1.42 24.36 -6.60
N TRP A 74 1.88 24.07 -5.39
CA TRP A 74 1.93 25.07 -4.33
C TRP A 74 3.00 26.14 -4.61
N SER A 75 4.22 25.73 -4.97
CA SER A 75 5.34 26.63 -5.24
C SER A 75 5.04 27.58 -6.38
N TRP A 76 4.45 27.06 -7.46
CA TRP A 76 4.17 27.87 -8.64
C TRP A 76 2.94 28.78 -8.48
N ARG A 77 1.87 28.30 -7.82
CA ARG A 77 0.59 29.03 -7.78
C ARG A 77 0.38 29.85 -6.52
N ILE A 78 0.98 29.45 -5.41
CA ILE A 78 0.79 30.08 -4.10
C ILE A 78 2.01 30.89 -3.73
N GLU A 79 3.19 30.27 -3.71
CA GLU A 79 4.44 30.95 -3.38
C GLU A 79 4.99 31.78 -4.55
N GLN A 80 4.63 31.41 -5.78
CA GLN A 80 5.09 32.03 -7.03
C GLN A 80 6.63 32.06 -7.14
N THR A 81 7.27 30.96 -6.76
CA THR A 81 8.73 30.77 -6.84
C THR A 81 9.09 29.39 -7.38
N SER A 82 10.30 29.28 -7.94
CA SER A 82 10.86 27.99 -8.37
C SER A 82 11.18 27.11 -7.16
N LEU A 83 11.08 25.79 -7.35
CA LEU A 83 11.48 24.80 -6.34
C LEU A 83 12.93 24.97 -5.88
N LEU A 84 13.80 25.43 -6.78
CA LEU A 84 15.22 25.63 -6.48
C LEU A 84 15.46 26.75 -5.46
N ASN A 85 14.50 27.68 -5.33
CA ASN A 85 14.59 28.81 -4.40
C ASN A 85 13.91 28.53 -3.04
N LEU A 86 13.30 27.35 -2.86
CA LEU A 86 12.56 27.04 -1.64
C LEU A 86 13.49 26.77 -0.46
N LYS A 87 13.45 27.70 0.49
CA LYS A 87 14.03 27.57 1.82
C LYS A 87 13.13 26.81 2.81
N ARG A 88 13.67 26.57 4.00
CA ARG A 88 13.02 25.84 5.11
C ARG A 88 11.63 26.41 5.44
N GLU A 89 11.52 27.72 5.56
CA GLU A 89 10.29 28.45 5.89
C GLU A 89 9.16 28.13 4.88
N HIS A 90 9.48 28.12 3.59
CA HIS A 90 8.52 27.77 2.53
C HIS A 90 8.08 26.29 2.64
N ILE A 91 8.99 25.36 2.96
CA ILE A 91 8.61 23.97 3.19
C ILE A 91 7.69 23.85 4.42
N GLU A 92 7.93 24.61 5.49
CA GLU A 92 7.00 24.63 6.64
C GLU A 92 5.61 25.14 6.24
N GLU A 93 5.53 26.16 5.40
CA GLU A 93 4.27 26.71 4.88
C GLU A 93 3.55 25.75 3.93
N PHE A 94 4.29 25.07 3.05
CA PHE A 94 3.76 24.00 2.21
C PHE A 94 3.15 22.87 3.05
N ILE A 95 3.81 22.45 4.12
CA ILE A 95 3.28 21.42 5.02
C ILE A 95 2.00 21.90 5.73
N ARG A 96 1.96 23.16 6.20
CA ARG A 96 0.72 23.76 6.76
C ARG A 96 -0.40 23.80 5.73
N PHE A 97 -0.10 24.16 4.49
CA PHE A 97 -1.04 24.11 3.37
C PHE A 97 -1.56 22.68 3.14
N CYS A 98 -0.70 21.68 3.22
CA CYS A 98 -1.11 20.28 3.07
C CYS A 98 -2.07 19.80 4.16
N PHE A 99 -1.99 20.35 5.38
CA PHE A 99 -2.96 20.06 6.45
C PHE A 99 -4.33 20.68 6.21
N ASN A 100 -4.35 21.89 5.63
CA ASN A 100 -5.58 22.65 5.41
C ASN A 100 -5.59 23.28 3.99
N PRO A 101 -5.66 22.46 2.93
CA PRO A 101 -5.70 22.97 1.58
C PRO A 101 -7.06 23.60 1.28
N PRO A 102 -7.17 24.57 0.36
CA PRO A 102 -8.45 25.12 -0.06
C PRO A 102 -9.40 24.02 -0.54
N LYS A 103 -10.71 24.13 -0.26
CA LYS A 103 -11.71 23.10 -0.63
C LYS A 103 -11.66 22.72 -2.11
N VAL A 104 -11.38 23.68 -2.99
CA VAL A 104 -11.26 23.45 -4.45
C VAL A 104 -10.07 22.57 -4.86
N TRP A 105 -9.12 22.31 -3.95
CA TRP A 105 -7.98 21.39 -4.13
C TRP A 105 -8.26 19.99 -3.58
N ILE A 106 -9.44 19.76 -3.00
CA ILE A 106 -9.83 18.50 -2.37
C ILE A 106 -10.91 17.82 -3.21
N GLY A 107 -10.61 16.62 -3.69
CA GLY A 107 -11.56 15.74 -4.36
C GLY A 107 -12.24 14.80 -3.37
N ILE A 108 -13.38 14.24 -3.76
CA ILE A 108 -14.14 13.26 -2.97
C ILE A 108 -13.90 11.82 -3.41
N LYS A 109 -13.15 11.62 -4.49
CA LYS A 109 -12.85 10.32 -5.08
C LYS A 109 -11.48 10.33 -5.75
N ASN A 110 -10.85 9.17 -5.80
CA ASN A 110 -9.63 8.97 -6.57
C ASN A 110 -9.99 8.77 -8.05
N VAL A 111 -9.44 9.61 -8.91
CA VAL A 111 -9.58 9.53 -10.37
C VAL A 111 -8.20 9.58 -11.03
N ALA A 112 -8.12 9.12 -12.28
CA ALA A 112 -6.89 9.27 -13.07
C ALA A 112 -6.56 10.76 -13.24
N ARG A 113 -5.28 11.12 -13.23
CA ARG A 113 -4.82 12.50 -13.51
C ARG A 113 -5.09 12.95 -14.93
N PHE A 114 -4.93 12.02 -15.87
CA PHE A 114 -5.12 12.25 -17.29
C PHE A 114 -6.03 11.15 -17.86
N LYS A 115 -6.83 11.51 -18.86
CA LYS A 115 -7.75 10.65 -19.62
C LYS A 115 -7.36 10.70 -21.11
N ASN A 116 -7.68 9.64 -21.85
CA ASN A 116 -7.59 9.67 -23.31
C ASN A 116 -8.96 10.11 -23.84
N VAL A 117 -9.02 11.25 -24.50
CA VAL A 117 -10.23 11.83 -25.07
C VAL A 117 -9.94 12.14 -26.54
N ASN A 118 -10.68 11.52 -27.46
CA ASN A 118 -10.50 11.65 -28.91
C ASN A 118 -9.05 11.39 -29.36
N GLY A 119 -8.40 10.37 -28.79
CA GLY A 119 -7.01 10.02 -29.10
C GLY A 119 -5.95 10.94 -28.46
N ALA A 120 -6.34 12.06 -27.86
CA ALA A 120 -5.44 12.98 -27.17
C ALA A 120 -5.41 12.71 -25.66
N ARG A 121 -4.23 12.88 -25.05
CA ARG A 121 -4.05 12.81 -23.60
C ARG A 121 -4.40 14.15 -22.97
N GLN A 122 -5.45 14.19 -22.16
CA GLN A 122 -5.96 15.42 -21.55
C GLN A 122 -5.97 15.31 -20.02
N ALA A 123 -5.69 16.42 -19.33
CA ALA A 123 -5.84 16.50 -17.88
C ALA A 123 -7.30 16.23 -17.49
N ASN A 124 -7.51 15.50 -16.40
CA ASN A 124 -8.84 15.19 -15.92
C ASN A 124 -9.35 16.30 -15.00
N ASP A 125 -10.40 17.00 -15.42
CA ASP A 125 -11.00 18.12 -14.67
C ASP A 125 -11.58 17.72 -13.30
N GLU A 126 -11.86 16.43 -13.08
CA GLU A 126 -12.28 15.91 -11.78
C GLU A 126 -11.11 15.62 -10.83
N TRP A 127 -9.87 15.61 -11.32
CA TRP A 127 -8.70 15.29 -10.50
C TRP A 127 -8.37 16.44 -9.55
N ARG A 128 -7.94 16.06 -8.34
CA ARG A 128 -7.55 16.99 -7.29
C ARG A 128 -6.28 16.50 -6.58
N PRO A 129 -5.35 17.39 -6.17
CA PRO A 129 -4.12 16.99 -5.48
C PRO A 129 -4.37 16.32 -4.12
N PHE A 130 -5.45 16.69 -3.44
CA PHE A 130 -5.88 16.11 -2.18
C PHE A 130 -7.20 15.38 -2.39
N VAL A 131 -7.41 14.28 -1.65
CA VAL A 131 -8.64 13.50 -1.73
C VAL A 131 -9.11 13.19 -0.32
N ALA A 132 -10.31 13.66 0.02
CA ALA A 132 -10.99 13.27 1.24
C ALA A 132 -11.46 11.81 1.11
N THR A 133 -11.26 11.04 2.17
CA THR A 133 -11.64 9.62 2.20
C THR A 133 -12.39 9.34 3.48
N ILE A 134 -13.36 8.43 3.41
CA ILE A 134 -14.09 7.89 4.55
C ILE A 134 -13.67 6.44 4.78
N THR A 135 -13.89 5.94 5.99
CA THR A 135 -13.59 4.55 6.31
C THR A 135 -14.48 3.60 5.51
N LYS A 136 -14.03 2.35 5.34
CA LYS A 136 -14.82 1.29 4.67
C LYS A 136 -16.19 1.09 5.32
N SER A 137 -16.27 1.22 6.65
CA SER A 137 -17.52 1.14 7.41
C SER A 137 -18.47 2.28 7.06
N GLU A 138 -17.98 3.51 7.02
CA GLU A 138 -18.77 4.69 6.65
C GLU A 138 -19.24 4.63 5.18
N HIS A 139 -18.37 4.19 4.27
CA HIS A 139 -18.74 3.99 2.88
C HIS A 139 -19.88 2.96 2.73
N ARG A 140 -19.85 1.86 3.50
CA ARG A 140 -20.94 0.86 3.49
C ARG A 140 -22.26 1.41 4.05
N LYS A 141 -22.20 2.46 4.87
CA LYS A 141 -23.38 3.19 5.37
C LYS A 141 -23.81 4.34 4.46
N ASN A 142 -23.28 4.41 3.23
CA ASN A 142 -23.55 5.47 2.24
C ASN A 142 -23.31 6.89 2.79
N LYS A 143 -22.38 7.05 3.75
CA LYS A 143 -22.00 8.37 4.27
C LYS A 143 -21.32 9.18 3.17
N ALA A 144 -21.75 10.42 2.97
CA ALA A 144 -21.11 11.32 2.03
C ALA A 144 -19.69 11.70 2.48
N VAL A 145 -18.79 11.92 1.53
CA VAL A 145 -17.44 12.42 1.81
C VAL A 145 -17.50 13.92 2.02
N GLU A 146 -17.13 14.37 3.23
CA GLU A 146 -17.08 15.79 3.58
C GLU A 146 -15.65 16.33 3.39
N THR A 147 -15.47 17.31 2.52
CA THR A 147 -14.15 17.96 2.30
C THR A 147 -13.69 18.79 3.49
N ASP A 148 -14.63 19.26 4.31
CA ASP A 148 -14.36 20.17 5.42
C ASP A 148 -13.66 19.50 6.60
N LYS A 149 -13.73 18.17 6.66
CA LYS A 149 -13.05 17.33 7.65
C LYS A 149 -11.75 16.75 7.10
N PHE A 150 -11.28 17.21 5.94
CA PHE A 150 -10.02 16.75 5.38
C PHE A 150 -8.88 17.07 6.33
N CYS A 151 -8.09 16.05 6.64
CA CYS A 151 -6.83 16.21 7.35
C CYS A 151 -5.88 15.11 6.89
N LEU A 152 -4.62 15.47 6.58
CA LEU A 152 -3.62 14.48 6.24
C LEU A 152 -3.25 13.64 7.45
N SER A 153 -3.14 12.32 7.23
CA SER A 153 -2.65 11.42 8.26
C SER A 153 -1.16 11.64 8.53
N GLN A 154 -0.71 11.29 9.73
CA GLN A 154 0.71 11.30 10.10
C GLN A 154 1.58 10.46 9.15
N ALA A 155 1.04 9.34 8.64
CA ALA A 155 1.73 8.52 7.66
C ALA A 155 1.89 9.23 6.30
N ALA A 156 0.87 9.97 5.85
CA ALA A 156 0.94 10.73 4.61
C ALA A 156 1.96 11.88 4.69
N ILE A 157 2.06 12.54 5.84
CA ILE A 157 3.03 13.61 6.08
C ILE A 157 4.46 13.06 6.13
N LYS A 158 4.67 11.93 6.83
CA LYS A 158 5.96 11.23 6.79
C LYS A 158 6.35 10.86 5.35
N GLY A 159 5.39 10.38 4.55
CA GLY A 159 5.58 10.11 3.12
C GLY A 159 5.98 11.35 2.32
N THR A 160 5.32 12.48 2.57
CA THR A 160 5.64 13.78 1.95
C THR A 160 7.07 14.19 2.29
N PHE A 161 7.46 14.16 3.57
CA PHE A 161 8.84 14.47 3.98
C PHE A 161 9.87 13.55 3.34
N THR A 162 9.58 12.24 3.22
CA THR A 162 10.48 11.30 2.54
C THR A 162 10.64 11.63 1.07
N ALA A 163 9.54 11.88 0.35
CA ALA A 163 9.58 12.21 -1.07
C ALA A 163 10.34 13.52 -1.33
N LEU A 164 10.02 14.57 -0.56
CA LEU A 164 10.67 15.87 -0.73
C LEU A 164 12.15 15.82 -0.34
N SER A 165 12.49 15.21 0.79
CA SER A 165 13.89 15.07 1.20
C SER A 165 14.69 14.31 0.14
N SER A 166 14.15 13.21 -0.41
CA SER A 166 14.78 12.45 -1.49
C SER A 166 14.95 13.27 -2.77
N PHE A 167 13.99 14.13 -3.11
CA PHE A 167 14.08 15.01 -4.28
C PHE A 167 15.13 16.09 -4.11
N TYR A 168 15.19 16.77 -2.94
CA TYR A 168 16.21 17.78 -2.71
C TYR A 168 17.63 17.20 -2.57
N GLU A 169 17.79 15.98 -2.05
CA GLU A 169 19.10 15.29 -2.13
C GLU A 169 19.51 15.03 -3.59
N TYR A 170 18.57 14.66 -4.44
CA TYR A 170 18.83 14.52 -5.87
C TYR A 170 19.22 15.86 -6.51
N LEU A 171 18.52 16.96 -6.19
CA LEU A 171 18.89 18.29 -6.68
C LEU A 171 20.27 18.76 -6.23
N ILE A 172 20.71 18.39 -5.02
CA ILE A 172 22.09 18.64 -4.55
C ILE A 172 23.09 17.88 -5.43
N GLN A 173 22.84 16.60 -5.71
CA GLN A 173 23.71 15.78 -6.57
C GLN A 173 23.80 16.31 -8.00
N GLU A 174 22.73 16.93 -8.49
CA GLU A 174 22.66 17.61 -9.79
C GLU A 174 23.24 19.05 -9.74
N ASN A 175 23.79 19.49 -8.60
CA ASN A 175 24.35 20.82 -8.36
C ASN A 175 23.36 22.00 -8.61
N LEU A 176 22.07 21.77 -8.35
CA LEU A 176 21.03 22.80 -8.54
C LEU A 176 20.69 23.55 -7.25
N VAL A 177 20.95 22.95 -6.09
CA VAL A 177 20.73 23.55 -4.78
C VAL A 177 21.87 23.17 -3.85
N GLU A 178 22.21 24.05 -2.91
CA GLU A 178 23.34 23.84 -1.99
C GLU A 178 22.97 23.01 -0.76
N SER A 179 21.68 22.95 -0.41
CA SER A 179 21.23 22.28 0.81
C SER A 179 19.80 21.75 0.71
N ASN A 180 19.48 20.78 1.57
CA ASN A 180 18.16 20.17 1.63
C ASN A 180 17.25 20.95 2.61
N PRO A 181 16.24 21.71 2.13
CA PRO A 181 15.37 22.53 2.99
C PRO A 181 14.47 21.69 3.91
N VAL A 182 14.41 20.37 3.68
CA VAL A 182 13.58 19.43 4.45
C VAL A 182 14.32 18.87 5.67
N ALA A 183 15.65 18.82 5.64
CA ALA A 183 16.46 18.05 6.59
C ALA A 183 16.21 18.44 8.06
N LEU A 184 16.31 19.74 8.37
CA LEU A 184 16.13 20.25 9.73
C LEU A 184 14.68 20.15 10.22
N ILE A 185 13.70 20.31 9.31
CA ILE A 185 12.27 20.20 9.65
C ILE A 185 11.97 18.77 10.07
N LYS A 186 12.51 17.77 9.38
CA LYS A 186 12.29 16.36 9.72
C LYS A 186 12.86 16.00 11.09
N GLN A 187 14.04 16.53 11.44
CA GLN A 187 14.70 16.26 12.72
C GLN A 187 13.96 16.87 13.92
N LYS A 188 13.48 18.12 13.80
CA LYS A 188 12.74 18.84 14.85
C LYS A 188 11.27 19.08 14.47
N SER A 189 10.64 18.07 13.87
CA SER A 189 9.32 18.26 13.26
C SER A 189 8.24 18.46 14.32
N LYS A 190 7.63 19.66 14.33
CA LYS A 190 6.36 19.92 15.01
C LYS A 190 5.15 19.30 14.31
N PHE A 191 5.33 18.80 13.08
CA PHE A 191 4.26 18.24 12.25
C PHE A 191 4.12 16.72 12.41
N ILE A 192 5.19 16.04 12.80
CA ILE A 192 5.20 14.61 13.07
C ILE A 192 5.06 14.37 14.58
N ARG A 193 3.93 13.79 14.98
CA ARG A 193 3.75 13.33 16.35
C ARG A 193 4.60 12.08 16.59
N LYS A 194 5.33 12.07 17.70
CA LYS A 194 6.00 10.88 18.23
C LYS A 194 4.98 10.13 19.08
N ASP A 195 4.30 9.16 18.47
CA ASP A 195 3.42 8.28 19.22
C ASP A 195 4.28 7.32 20.06
N GLN A 196 4.11 7.34 21.38
CA GLN A 196 4.70 6.35 22.29
C GLN A 196 3.91 5.04 22.30
N LEU A 197 2.70 5.05 21.75
CA LEU A 197 1.83 3.88 21.70
C LEU A 197 2.29 2.92 20.59
N LYS A 198 2.46 1.64 20.93
CA LYS A 198 2.61 0.58 19.92
C LYS A 198 1.37 0.62 19.02
N PRO A 199 1.50 0.75 17.68
CA PRO A 199 0.32 0.87 16.83
C PRO A 199 -0.41 -0.47 16.80
N ILE A 200 -1.72 -0.44 17.07
CA ILE A 200 -2.58 -1.62 17.10
C ILE A 200 -2.52 -2.35 15.75
N VAL A 201 -2.04 -3.59 15.77
CA VAL A 201 -2.05 -4.46 14.61
C VAL A 201 -3.45 -5.04 14.46
N ARG A 202 -4.15 -4.67 13.39
CA ARG A 202 -5.49 -5.18 13.13
C ARG A 202 -5.41 -6.61 12.58
N ARG A 203 -6.15 -7.52 13.20
CA ARG A 203 -6.24 -8.95 12.89
C ARG A 203 -7.70 -9.40 12.97
N ILE A 204 -8.01 -10.56 12.40
CA ILE A 204 -9.27 -11.26 12.64
C ILE A 204 -9.07 -12.26 13.79
N SER A 205 -10.14 -12.65 14.47
CA SER A 205 -10.08 -13.68 15.52
C SER A 205 -9.90 -15.09 14.92
N THR A 206 -9.48 -16.06 15.74
CA THR A 206 -9.41 -17.47 15.34
C THR A 206 -10.77 -17.97 14.86
N LEU A 207 -11.85 -17.69 15.60
CA LEU A 207 -13.22 -18.01 15.20
C LEU A 207 -13.57 -17.44 13.82
N GLN A 208 -13.29 -16.14 13.59
CA GLN A 208 -13.54 -15.52 12.29
C GLN A 208 -12.70 -16.15 11.17
N TRP A 209 -11.46 -16.53 11.45
CA TRP A 209 -10.59 -17.21 10.49
C TRP A 209 -11.12 -18.59 10.13
N ASP A 210 -11.53 -19.40 11.10
CA ASP A 210 -12.10 -20.73 10.88
C ASP A 210 -13.34 -20.65 9.98
N TYR A 211 -14.24 -19.71 10.29
CA TYR A 211 -15.40 -19.42 9.44
C TYR A 211 -15.01 -18.99 8.02
N VAL A 212 -13.99 -18.14 7.89
CA VAL A 212 -13.51 -17.67 6.58
C VAL A 212 -12.93 -18.83 5.76
N LEU A 213 -12.11 -19.68 6.36
CA LEU A 213 -11.48 -20.81 5.68
C LEU A 213 -12.51 -21.85 5.28
N GLU A 214 -13.37 -22.26 6.21
CA GLU A 214 -14.44 -23.23 5.93
C GLU A 214 -15.42 -22.69 4.88
N THR A 215 -15.76 -21.39 4.93
CA THR A 215 -16.59 -20.78 3.88
C THR A 215 -15.90 -20.84 2.52
N ALA A 216 -14.59 -20.59 2.46
CA ALA A 216 -13.83 -20.72 1.21
C ALA A 216 -13.83 -22.16 0.68
N GLU A 217 -13.74 -23.16 1.57
CA GLU A 217 -13.80 -24.58 1.22
C GLU A 217 -15.17 -25.00 0.70
N LEU A 218 -16.25 -24.59 1.37
CA LEU A 218 -17.64 -24.80 0.91
C LEU A 218 -17.87 -24.18 -0.47
N MET A 219 -17.51 -22.91 -0.63
CA MET A 219 -17.65 -22.20 -1.91
C MET A 219 -16.85 -22.89 -3.04
N ALA A 220 -15.63 -23.36 -2.75
CA ALA A 220 -14.81 -24.10 -3.71
C ALA A 220 -15.38 -25.48 -4.05
N SER A 221 -16.09 -26.12 -3.11
CA SER A 221 -16.72 -27.42 -3.34
C SER A 221 -18.00 -27.28 -4.16
N GLU A 222 -18.79 -26.22 -3.94
CA GLU A 222 -20.02 -25.93 -4.68
C GLU A 222 -19.77 -25.37 -6.09
N ASN A 223 -18.77 -24.49 -6.25
CA ASN A 223 -18.43 -23.88 -7.53
C ASN A 223 -16.90 -23.75 -7.67
N PRO A 224 -16.22 -24.87 -8.01
CA PRO A 224 -14.77 -24.92 -8.08
C PRO A 224 -14.20 -23.97 -9.12
N GLU A 225 -14.87 -23.81 -10.27
CA GLU A 225 -14.47 -22.91 -11.36
C GLU A 225 -14.20 -21.48 -10.88
N LYS A 226 -15.03 -21.02 -9.94
CA LYS A 226 -14.96 -19.67 -9.40
C LYS A 226 -14.11 -19.57 -8.14
N TYR A 227 -14.15 -20.58 -7.27
CA TYR A 227 -13.68 -20.43 -5.88
C TYR A 227 -12.48 -21.30 -5.48
N GLU A 228 -12.04 -22.28 -6.27
CA GLU A 228 -10.79 -23.01 -5.95
C GLU A 228 -9.58 -22.07 -5.89
N ARG A 229 -9.51 -21.10 -6.82
CA ARG A 229 -8.50 -20.03 -6.76
C ARG A 229 -8.64 -19.17 -5.51
N THR A 230 -9.87 -18.92 -5.06
CA THR A 230 -10.12 -18.12 -3.84
C THR A 230 -9.54 -18.84 -2.63
N LEU A 231 -9.86 -20.12 -2.46
CA LEU A 231 -9.34 -20.95 -1.38
C LEU A 231 -7.80 -21.01 -1.39
N PHE A 232 -7.20 -21.21 -2.56
CA PHE A 232 -5.73 -21.23 -2.68
C PHE A 232 -5.10 -19.90 -2.26
N ILE A 233 -5.65 -18.76 -2.73
CA ILE A 233 -5.18 -17.41 -2.33
C ILE A 233 -5.28 -17.21 -0.81
N MET A 234 -6.37 -17.64 -0.18
CA MET A 234 -6.56 -17.49 1.27
C MET A 234 -5.49 -18.26 2.05
N ASN A 235 -5.22 -19.51 1.65
CA ASN A 235 -4.14 -20.33 2.23
C ASN A 235 -2.77 -19.66 2.07
N CYS A 236 -2.42 -19.20 0.86
CA CYS A 236 -1.14 -18.53 0.64
C CYS A 236 -0.94 -17.26 1.48
N LEU A 237 -1.98 -16.44 1.63
CA LEU A 237 -1.91 -15.20 2.40
C LEU A 237 -1.77 -15.45 3.90
N PHE A 238 -2.40 -16.50 4.41
CA PHE A 238 -2.39 -16.85 5.82
C PHE A 238 -1.13 -17.65 6.19
N ALA A 239 -0.89 -18.79 5.55
CA ALA A 239 0.14 -19.75 5.94
C ALA A 239 1.57 -19.32 5.56
N MET A 240 1.75 -18.58 4.46
CA MET A 240 3.07 -18.12 3.99
C MET A 240 3.31 -16.63 4.24
N TYR A 241 2.40 -15.97 4.96
CA TYR A 241 2.48 -14.53 5.27
C TYR A 241 2.64 -13.63 4.04
N LEU A 242 2.22 -14.04 2.85
CA LEU A 242 2.51 -13.27 1.64
C LEU A 242 1.86 -11.88 1.66
N ARG A 243 2.57 -10.90 1.11
CA ARG A 243 1.96 -9.62 0.73
C ARG A 243 1.12 -9.84 -0.52
N ILE A 244 0.06 -9.05 -0.70
CA ILE A 244 -0.77 -9.15 -1.93
C ILE A 244 0.06 -8.93 -3.19
N SER A 245 1.06 -8.04 -3.13
CA SER A 245 1.97 -7.79 -4.26
C SER A 245 2.84 -9.00 -4.60
N GLU A 246 3.04 -9.92 -3.66
CA GLU A 246 3.83 -11.14 -3.84
C GLU A 246 3.01 -12.27 -4.48
N LEU A 247 1.71 -12.07 -4.71
CA LEU A 247 0.82 -13.00 -5.43
C LEU A 247 0.53 -12.57 -6.87
N VAL A 248 1.03 -11.40 -7.29
CA VAL A 248 0.76 -10.85 -8.62
C VAL A 248 2.08 -10.68 -9.37
N ALA A 249 2.01 -10.76 -10.69
CA ALA A 249 3.13 -10.38 -11.54
C ALA A 249 3.22 -8.85 -11.64
N ASP A 250 4.42 -8.32 -11.44
CA ASP A 250 4.76 -6.91 -11.61
C ASP A 250 6.14 -6.74 -12.26
N GLU A 251 6.67 -5.51 -12.29
CA GLU A 251 7.99 -5.22 -12.86
C GLU A 251 9.18 -5.92 -12.17
N ARG A 252 8.97 -6.55 -11.00
CA ARG A 252 10.03 -7.18 -10.20
C ARG A 252 10.01 -8.69 -10.30
N SER A 253 8.82 -9.29 -10.25
CA SER A 253 8.70 -10.75 -10.26
C SER A 253 7.38 -11.23 -10.86
N THR A 254 7.40 -12.47 -11.34
CA THR A 254 6.22 -13.20 -11.79
C THR A 254 6.15 -14.48 -10.97
N PRO A 255 5.30 -14.55 -9.92
CA PRO A 255 5.20 -15.73 -9.08
C PRO A 255 4.72 -16.95 -9.87
N ILE A 256 5.45 -18.06 -9.77
CA ILE A 256 5.19 -19.33 -10.48
C ILE A 256 5.07 -20.49 -9.49
N MET A 257 4.53 -21.61 -9.98
CA MET A 257 4.32 -22.81 -9.17
C MET A 257 5.63 -23.47 -8.75
N SER A 258 6.68 -23.45 -9.59
CA SER A 258 7.99 -24.00 -9.23
C SER A 258 8.77 -23.14 -8.23
N ASP A 259 8.23 -22.00 -7.79
CA ASP A 259 8.77 -21.29 -6.63
C ASP A 259 8.57 -22.10 -5.34
N PHE A 260 7.61 -23.04 -5.33
CA PHE A 260 7.60 -24.15 -4.38
C PHE A 260 8.67 -25.15 -4.77
N ARG A 261 9.68 -25.29 -3.92
CA ARG A 261 10.78 -26.24 -4.13
C ARG A 261 10.99 -27.11 -2.90
N LYS A 262 11.52 -28.30 -3.16
CA LYS A 262 11.94 -29.25 -2.14
C LYS A 262 13.46 -29.24 -2.07
N ASP A 263 14.02 -29.14 -0.87
CA ASP A 263 15.47 -29.25 -0.67
C ASP A 263 15.92 -30.72 -0.56
N HIS A 264 17.24 -30.93 -0.36
CA HIS A 264 17.84 -32.25 -0.22
C HIS A 264 17.38 -33.01 1.03
N ASP A 265 16.98 -32.29 2.07
CA ASP A 265 16.50 -32.83 3.34
C ASP A 265 14.98 -33.10 3.33
N ASN A 266 14.35 -32.97 2.17
CA ASN A 266 12.92 -33.11 1.93
C ASN A 266 12.03 -32.02 2.53
N ASN A 267 12.59 -30.89 2.98
CA ASN A 267 11.81 -29.74 3.41
C ASN A 267 11.29 -28.94 2.23
N TRP A 268 10.12 -28.34 2.40
CA TRP A 268 9.49 -27.50 1.38
C TRP A 268 9.63 -26.02 1.69
N TRP A 269 9.97 -25.29 0.64
CA TRP A 269 10.22 -23.86 0.66
C TRP A 269 9.46 -23.18 -0.47
N PHE A 270 9.04 -21.94 -0.23
CA PHE A 270 8.48 -21.06 -1.25
C PHE A 270 9.39 -19.84 -1.42
N ASP A 271 9.98 -19.67 -2.59
CA ASP A 271 10.81 -18.50 -2.90
C ASP A 271 9.97 -17.31 -3.36
N VAL A 272 10.29 -16.13 -2.84
CA VAL A 272 9.57 -14.92 -3.22
C VAL A 272 10.49 -13.71 -3.27
N THR A 273 10.31 -12.89 -4.31
CA THR A 273 10.94 -11.58 -4.42
C THR A 273 10.01 -10.52 -3.82
N GLY A 274 10.42 -9.95 -2.69
CA GLY A 274 9.65 -8.95 -1.94
C GLY A 274 10.04 -7.49 -2.22
N LYS A 275 9.61 -6.59 -1.32
CA LYS A 275 9.91 -5.15 -1.38
C LYS A 275 11.43 -4.90 -1.38
N GLY A 276 11.89 -4.03 -2.28
CA GLY A 276 13.31 -3.67 -2.41
C GLY A 276 14.12 -4.68 -3.22
N ASN A 277 13.45 -5.49 -4.06
CA ASN A 277 14.06 -6.54 -4.87
C ASN A 277 14.84 -7.57 -4.03
N LYS A 278 14.31 -7.88 -2.84
CA LYS A 278 14.93 -8.81 -1.89
C LYS A 278 14.25 -10.16 -1.98
N ASN A 279 15.03 -11.19 -2.25
CA ASN A 279 14.56 -12.57 -2.22
C ASN A 279 14.54 -13.11 -0.79
N ARG A 280 13.55 -13.94 -0.49
CA ARG A 280 13.50 -14.75 0.73
C ARG A 280 12.85 -16.08 0.42
N SER A 281 13.23 -17.09 1.20
CA SER A 281 12.57 -18.39 1.20
C SER A 281 11.67 -18.48 2.43
N ILE A 282 10.46 -18.99 2.22
CA ILE A 282 9.43 -19.14 3.26
C ILE A 282 9.26 -20.63 3.52
N THR A 283 9.29 -21.06 4.78
CA THR A 283 8.96 -22.45 5.12
C THR A 283 7.52 -22.77 4.73
N VAL A 284 7.30 -23.90 4.06
CA VAL A 284 5.97 -24.34 3.63
C VAL A 284 5.51 -25.49 4.51
N CYS A 285 4.45 -25.26 5.29
CA CYS A 285 3.86 -26.29 6.15
C CYS A 285 3.07 -27.34 5.35
N ASP A 286 2.81 -28.49 5.97
CA ASP A 286 2.09 -29.60 5.36
C ASP A 286 0.68 -29.21 4.88
N ASP A 287 -0.04 -28.37 5.62
CA ASP A 287 -1.37 -27.91 5.21
C ASP A 287 -1.31 -27.00 3.98
N MET A 288 -0.27 -26.17 3.85
CA MET A 288 -0.04 -25.41 2.63
C MET A 288 0.32 -26.33 1.46
N LEU A 289 1.08 -27.41 1.69
CA LEU A 289 1.33 -28.42 0.64
C LEU A 289 0.05 -29.16 0.24
N LYS A 290 -0.84 -29.47 1.17
CA LYS A 290 -2.16 -30.04 0.87
C LYS A 290 -2.99 -29.06 0.02
N ALA A 291 -3.01 -27.79 0.37
CA ALA A 291 -3.69 -26.74 -0.39
C ALA A 291 -3.10 -26.58 -1.81
N LEU A 292 -1.77 -26.65 -1.96
CA LEU A 292 -1.09 -26.64 -3.26
C LEU A 292 -1.51 -27.85 -4.11
N LYS A 293 -1.45 -29.06 -3.55
CA LYS A 293 -1.84 -30.30 -4.25
C LYS A 293 -3.30 -30.25 -4.70
N ARG A 294 -4.21 -29.76 -3.84
CA ARG A 294 -5.63 -29.55 -4.17
C ARG A 294 -5.80 -28.62 -5.36
N TYR A 295 -5.17 -27.44 -5.30
CA TYR A 295 -5.30 -26.44 -6.36
C TYR A 295 -4.69 -26.91 -7.69
N ARG A 296 -3.53 -27.59 -7.64
CA ARG A 296 -2.89 -28.17 -8.83
C ARG A 296 -3.75 -29.28 -9.46
N LYS A 297 -4.39 -30.12 -8.64
CA LYS A 297 -5.35 -31.13 -9.12
C LYS A 297 -6.53 -30.48 -9.85
N TYR A 298 -7.09 -29.39 -9.29
CA TYR A 298 -8.14 -28.63 -9.97
C TYR A 298 -7.69 -28.07 -11.32
N LEU A 299 -6.42 -27.62 -11.42
CA LEU A 299 -5.83 -27.18 -12.69
C LEU A 299 -5.42 -28.33 -13.64
N SER A 300 -5.72 -29.59 -13.30
CA SER A 300 -5.28 -30.79 -14.04
C SER A 300 -3.76 -30.90 -14.19
N LEU A 301 -3.01 -30.49 -13.16
CA LEU A 301 -1.55 -30.58 -13.10
C LEU A 301 -1.08 -31.72 -12.21
N SER A 302 0.22 -32.06 -12.27
CA SER A 302 0.86 -32.95 -11.29
C SER A 302 0.66 -32.44 -9.86
N GLN A 303 0.59 -33.32 -8.86
CA GLN A 303 0.33 -32.91 -7.47
C GLN A 303 1.38 -31.92 -6.93
N LEU A 304 2.63 -32.08 -7.35
CA LEU A 304 3.75 -31.20 -6.97
C LEU A 304 4.38 -30.62 -8.23
N PRO A 305 4.86 -29.36 -8.19
CA PRO A 305 5.49 -28.74 -9.33
C PRO A 305 6.81 -29.45 -9.70
N PRO A 306 7.02 -29.79 -10.97
CA PRO A 306 8.34 -30.21 -11.44
C PRO A 306 9.30 -29.01 -11.44
N LEU A 307 10.60 -29.31 -11.39
CA LEU A 307 11.64 -28.28 -11.47
C LEU A 307 11.52 -27.48 -12.77
N GLY A 308 11.55 -26.15 -12.66
CA GLY A 308 11.50 -25.23 -13.80
C GLY A 308 10.10 -24.97 -14.40
N GLU A 309 9.02 -25.46 -13.79
CA GLU A 309 7.65 -25.22 -14.26
C GLU A 309 7.27 -23.72 -14.26
N GLN A 310 7.01 -23.15 -15.44
CA GLN A 310 6.67 -21.72 -15.61
C GLN A 310 5.16 -21.41 -15.44
N ILE A 311 4.41 -22.30 -14.79
CA ILE A 311 2.98 -22.09 -14.59
C ILE A 311 2.78 -20.99 -13.54
N PRO A 312 1.97 -19.96 -13.81
CA PRO A 312 1.65 -18.93 -12.82
C PRO A 312 1.15 -19.50 -11.50
N LEU A 313 1.64 -18.94 -10.38
CA LEU A 313 1.13 -19.29 -9.04
C LEU A 313 -0.38 -19.02 -8.94
N VAL A 314 -0.81 -17.86 -9.46
CA VAL A 314 -2.23 -17.47 -9.55
C VAL A 314 -2.52 -16.94 -10.96
N SER A 315 -3.30 -17.72 -11.73
CA SER A 315 -3.69 -17.40 -13.10
C SER A 315 -4.82 -16.37 -13.18
N LYS A 316 -4.85 -15.61 -14.29
CA LYS A 316 -6.00 -14.77 -14.66
C LYS A 316 -7.27 -15.61 -14.81
N SER A 317 -8.43 -14.99 -14.55
CA SER A 317 -9.74 -15.62 -14.81
C SER A 317 -10.09 -15.68 -16.29
N ILE A 318 -9.52 -14.78 -17.10
CA ILE A 318 -9.75 -14.67 -18.54
C ILE A 318 -8.39 -14.45 -19.20
N GLY A 319 -8.12 -15.20 -20.27
CA GLY A 319 -6.85 -15.18 -20.98
C GLY A 319 -5.73 -15.95 -20.28
N LYS A 320 -4.51 -15.83 -20.80
CA LYS A 320 -3.32 -16.55 -20.31
C LYS A 320 -2.46 -15.68 -19.38
N GLY A 321 -1.70 -16.36 -18.51
CA GLY A 321 -0.65 -15.78 -17.66
C GLY A 321 -1.11 -15.38 -16.25
N SER A 322 -0.15 -14.84 -15.49
CA SER A 322 -0.32 -14.46 -14.09
C SER A 322 -1.25 -13.27 -13.91
N ILE A 323 -1.96 -13.25 -12.78
CA ILE A 323 -2.69 -12.07 -12.35
C ILE A 323 -1.72 -10.91 -12.08
N THR A 324 -2.05 -9.70 -12.54
CA THR A 324 -1.19 -8.50 -12.37
C THR A 324 -1.79 -7.46 -11.43
N SER A 325 -3.08 -7.61 -11.08
CA SER A 325 -3.82 -6.60 -10.33
C SER A 325 -4.01 -6.98 -8.87
N THR A 326 -3.31 -6.29 -7.97
CA THR A 326 -3.56 -6.40 -6.51
C THR A 326 -4.99 -6.02 -6.13
N ARG A 327 -5.66 -5.16 -6.91
CA ARG A 327 -7.08 -4.80 -6.70
C ARG A 327 -7.99 -6.01 -6.93
N HIS A 328 -7.66 -6.87 -7.89
CA HIS A 328 -8.42 -8.08 -8.15
C HIS A 328 -8.30 -9.08 -7.00
N ILE A 329 -7.08 -9.34 -6.49
CA ILE A 329 -6.90 -10.16 -5.28
C ILE A 329 -7.69 -9.61 -4.09
N ARG A 330 -7.65 -8.29 -3.87
CA ARG A 330 -8.46 -7.64 -2.82
C ARG A 330 -9.96 -7.92 -2.96
N ARG A 331 -10.49 -7.90 -4.18
CA ARG A 331 -11.89 -8.22 -4.45
C ARG A 331 -12.22 -9.68 -4.14
N ILE A 332 -11.35 -10.62 -4.54
CA ILE A 332 -11.52 -12.06 -4.29
C ILE A 332 -11.61 -12.32 -2.78
N VAL A 333 -10.63 -11.85 -2.02
CA VAL A 333 -10.61 -12.02 -0.55
C VAL A 333 -11.82 -11.33 0.10
N GLN A 334 -12.20 -10.14 -0.39
CA GLN A 334 -13.36 -9.43 0.13
C GLN A 334 -14.67 -10.18 -0.07
N GLN A 335 -14.84 -10.84 -1.23
CA GLN A 335 -16.02 -11.67 -1.49
C GLN A 335 -16.11 -12.84 -0.49
N CYS A 336 -14.97 -13.47 -0.18
CA CYS A 336 -14.91 -14.53 0.83
C CYS A 336 -15.27 -14.00 2.23
N PHE A 337 -14.74 -12.82 2.63
CA PHE A 337 -15.10 -12.19 3.91
C PHE A 337 -16.58 -11.81 4.00
N ASP A 338 -17.19 -11.33 2.92
CA ASP A 338 -18.61 -10.98 2.92
C ASP A 338 -19.51 -12.24 2.94
N ALA A 339 -19.07 -13.35 2.33
CA ALA A 339 -19.74 -14.65 2.45
C ALA A 339 -19.64 -15.22 3.88
N ALA A 340 -18.43 -15.23 4.46
CA ALA A 340 -18.21 -15.69 5.83
C ALA A 340 -18.98 -14.84 6.85
N TYR A 341 -19.05 -13.53 6.64
CA TYR A 341 -19.91 -12.63 7.42
C TYR A 341 -21.38 -13.07 7.41
N THR A 342 -21.88 -13.47 6.24
CA THR A 342 -23.27 -13.89 6.08
C THR A 342 -23.50 -15.19 6.83
N ARG A 343 -22.62 -16.18 6.66
CA ARG A 343 -22.68 -17.46 7.39
C ARG A 343 -22.65 -17.28 8.91
N MET A 344 -21.68 -16.52 9.43
CA MET A 344 -21.60 -16.21 10.86
C MET A 344 -22.86 -15.51 11.38
N LYS A 345 -23.44 -14.60 10.59
CA LYS A 345 -24.67 -13.92 10.98
C LYS A 345 -25.85 -14.89 11.06
N ASP A 346 -25.95 -15.80 10.10
CA ASP A 346 -27.02 -16.80 10.04
C ASP A 346 -26.89 -17.81 11.20
N ASP A 347 -25.67 -18.09 11.63
CA ASP A 347 -25.36 -18.89 12.83
C ASP A 347 -25.48 -18.11 14.17
N GLY A 348 -26.02 -16.90 14.14
CA GLY A 348 -26.27 -16.08 15.35
C GLY A 348 -25.06 -15.28 15.86
N LEU A 349 -23.90 -15.36 15.22
CA LEU A 349 -22.64 -14.71 15.61
C LEU A 349 -22.46 -13.31 14.99
N LYS A 350 -23.55 -12.55 14.86
CA LYS A 350 -23.56 -11.24 14.17
C LYS A 350 -22.58 -10.23 14.77
N ALA A 351 -22.38 -10.26 16.09
CA ALA A 351 -21.49 -9.36 16.80
C ALA A 351 -20.02 -9.61 16.38
N ASP A 352 -19.58 -10.86 16.43
CA ASP A 352 -18.24 -11.28 16.04
C ASP A 352 -18.00 -11.08 14.53
N ALA A 353 -19.03 -11.29 13.70
CA ALA A 353 -18.91 -11.14 12.26
C ALA A 353 -18.61 -9.69 11.83
N MET A 354 -18.97 -8.68 12.62
CA MET A 354 -18.95 -7.28 12.19
C MET A 354 -17.56 -6.79 11.75
N GLU A 355 -16.49 -7.34 12.33
CA GLU A 355 -15.12 -6.97 11.97
C GLU A 355 -14.77 -7.39 10.53
N LEU A 356 -15.28 -8.53 10.05
CA LEU A 356 -15.07 -9.02 8.67
C LEU A 356 -15.56 -8.03 7.61
N LYS A 357 -16.60 -7.24 7.92
CA LYS A 357 -17.09 -6.18 7.03
C LYS A 357 -16.05 -5.09 6.80
N THR A 358 -15.18 -4.85 7.78
CA THR A 358 -14.15 -3.79 7.72
C THR A 358 -12.75 -4.34 7.49
N ALA A 359 -12.56 -5.65 7.68
CA ALA A 359 -11.31 -6.34 7.48
C ALA A 359 -10.76 -6.09 6.07
N THR A 360 -9.43 -5.97 6.02
CA THR A 360 -8.69 -5.84 4.77
C THR A 360 -7.85 -7.08 4.58
N VAL A 361 -7.46 -7.38 3.35
CA VAL A 361 -6.61 -8.53 3.04
C VAL A 361 -5.31 -8.57 3.85
N HIS A 362 -4.77 -7.41 4.23
CA HIS A 362 -3.55 -7.35 5.04
C HIS A 362 -3.74 -7.92 6.46
N TRP A 363 -4.98 -7.96 6.96
CA TRP A 363 -5.29 -8.57 8.26
C TRP A 363 -5.03 -10.08 8.25
N LEU A 364 -5.17 -10.78 7.11
CA LEU A 364 -4.86 -12.22 7.03
C LEU A 364 -3.40 -12.48 7.32
N ARG A 365 -2.51 -11.74 6.63
CA ARG A 365 -1.07 -11.79 6.90
C ARG A 365 -0.78 -11.48 8.37
N HIS A 366 -1.40 -10.44 8.93
CA HIS A 366 -1.18 -10.09 10.33
C HIS A 366 -1.69 -11.17 11.30
N THR A 367 -2.80 -11.81 10.96
CA THR A 367 -3.38 -12.89 11.76
C THR A 367 -2.46 -14.10 11.72
N GLY A 368 -2.05 -14.56 10.53
CA GLY A 368 -1.10 -15.67 10.39
C GLY A 368 0.20 -15.44 11.17
N ILE A 369 0.83 -14.27 11.02
CA ILE A 369 2.03 -13.93 11.80
C ILE A 369 1.75 -13.94 13.30
N SER A 370 0.64 -13.33 13.74
CA SER A 370 0.28 -13.23 15.15
C SER A 370 -0.05 -14.57 15.80
N GLU A 371 -0.61 -15.51 15.04
CA GLU A 371 -0.90 -16.86 15.53
C GLU A 371 0.39 -17.68 15.59
N ASP A 372 1.27 -17.56 14.60
CA ASP A 372 2.49 -18.35 14.52
C ASP A 372 3.55 -17.97 15.56
N VAL A 373 3.71 -16.66 15.86
CA VAL A 373 4.66 -16.21 16.90
C VAL A 373 4.32 -16.69 18.32
N LYS A 374 3.13 -17.27 18.52
CA LYS A 374 2.76 -17.91 19.81
C LYS A 374 3.46 -19.25 20.01
N PHE A 375 3.88 -19.91 18.93
CA PHE A 375 4.39 -21.29 18.95
C PHE A 375 5.76 -21.45 18.28
N ARG A 376 6.09 -20.65 17.26
CA ARG A 376 7.39 -20.70 16.55
C ARG A 376 8.37 -19.62 17.04
N PRO A 377 9.69 -19.89 16.99
CA PRO A 377 10.71 -18.87 17.26
C PRO A 377 10.52 -17.61 16.41
N ARG A 378 10.67 -16.44 17.04
CA ARG A 378 10.33 -15.14 16.44
C ARG A 378 11.22 -14.81 15.25
N GLU A 379 12.46 -15.25 15.29
CA GLU A 379 13.46 -15.11 14.24
C GLU A 379 13.02 -15.83 12.98
N HIS A 380 12.49 -17.05 13.11
CA HIS A 380 11.97 -17.84 11.99
C HIS A 380 10.77 -17.14 11.36
N VAL A 381 9.80 -16.69 12.18
CA VAL A 381 8.62 -15.98 11.68
C VAL A 381 8.99 -14.63 11.05
N ARG A 382 9.98 -13.91 11.60
CA ARG A 382 10.51 -12.67 11.01
C ARG A 382 11.04 -12.91 9.60
N ASP A 383 11.83 -13.97 9.44
CA ASP A 383 12.50 -14.29 8.18
C ASP A 383 11.49 -14.76 7.12
N ASP A 384 10.57 -15.67 7.49
CA ASP A 384 9.44 -16.11 6.66
C ASP A 384 8.57 -14.91 6.21
N ALA A 385 8.21 -14.02 7.15
CA ALA A 385 7.43 -12.82 6.85
C ALA A 385 8.22 -11.78 6.01
N GLY A 386 9.56 -11.85 5.97
CA GLY A 386 10.41 -10.87 5.32
C GLY A 386 10.34 -9.50 5.99
N HIS A 387 10.45 -9.47 7.31
CA HIS A 387 10.59 -8.24 8.09
C HIS A 387 12.06 -7.85 8.21
N ALA A 388 12.39 -6.60 7.87
CA ALA A 388 13.76 -6.11 7.91
C ALA A 388 14.33 -5.93 9.34
N SER A 389 13.48 -5.96 10.37
CA SER A 389 13.88 -5.80 11.78
C SER A 389 12.98 -6.61 12.71
N MET A 390 13.56 -7.11 13.81
CA MET A 390 12.82 -7.78 14.89
C MET A 390 11.73 -6.87 15.49
N ALA A 391 12.01 -5.56 15.61
CA ALA A 391 11.05 -4.58 16.07
C ALA A 391 9.74 -4.54 15.26
N THR A 392 9.73 -5.05 14.03
CA THR A 392 8.50 -5.21 13.23
C THR A 392 7.70 -6.43 13.66
N THR A 393 8.37 -7.54 13.99
CA THR A 393 7.77 -8.80 14.48
C THR A 393 7.33 -8.67 15.95
N ASP A 394 8.02 -7.88 16.77
CA ASP A 394 7.63 -7.64 18.17
C ASP A 394 6.28 -6.92 18.32
N ARG A 395 5.75 -6.36 17.22
CA ARG A 395 4.43 -5.70 17.20
C ARG A 395 3.27 -6.68 17.26
N TYR A 396 3.51 -7.96 17.06
CA TYR A 396 2.49 -9.01 17.09
C TYR A 396 2.34 -9.64 18.47
N ILE A 397 3.06 -9.12 19.47
CA ILE A 397 3.10 -9.65 20.83
C ILE A 397 2.31 -8.73 21.76
N ASP A 398 1.24 -9.27 22.34
CA ASP A 398 0.34 -8.54 23.25
C ASP A 398 0.59 -8.84 24.74
N SER A 399 1.59 -9.68 25.09
CA SER A 399 1.84 -10.12 26.48
C SER A 399 1.93 -8.95 27.45
N ASP A 400 2.74 -7.93 27.11
CA ASP A 400 3.02 -6.80 27.99
C ASP A 400 1.78 -5.94 28.24
N LEU A 401 0.88 -5.81 27.26
CA LEU A 401 -0.33 -5.01 27.39
C LEU A 401 -1.39 -5.73 28.24
N ARG A 402 -1.49 -7.06 28.08
CA ARG A 402 -2.42 -7.87 28.88
C ARG A 402 -2.02 -7.88 30.34
N GLU A 403 -0.75 -8.14 30.64
CA GLU A 403 -0.22 -8.10 32.02
C GLU A 403 -0.35 -6.71 32.64
N ARG A 404 -0.04 -5.65 31.86
CA ARG A 404 -0.24 -4.26 32.29
C ARG A 404 -1.71 -3.93 32.56
N HIS A 405 -2.64 -4.46 31.76
CA HIS A 405 -4.07 -4.26 31.98
C HIS A 405 -4.52 -5.01 33.24
N GLU A 406 -4.15 -6.27 33.39
CA GLU A 406 -4.51 -7.10 34.55
C GLU A 406 -3.99 -6.51 35.87
N SER A 407 -2.73 -6.04 35.90
CA SER A 407 -2.14 -5.34 37.04
C SER A 407 -2.79 -3.96 37.29
N GLY A 408 -3.16 -3.24 36.23
CA GLY A 408 -3.83 -1.94 36.34
C GLY A 408 -5.29 -2.03 36.78
N ARG A 409 -5.98 -3.15 36.51
CA ARG A 409 -7.43 -3.35 36.71
C ARG A 409 -7.86 -3.20 38.17
N LYS A 410 -6.97 -3.52 39.12
CA LYS A 410 -7.25 -3.48 40.58
C LYS A 410 -6.76 -2.20 41.26
N LYS A 411 -6.31 -1.18 40.52
CA LYS A 411 -5.86 0.08 41.12
C LYS A 411 -7.02 0.79 41.84
N ARG A 412 -6.82 1.08 43.13
CA ARG A 412 -7.78 1.81 43.97
C ARG A 412 -7.67 3.31 43.71
N ILE A 413 -8.83 4.00 43.62
CA ILE A 413 -8.92 5.46 43.44
C ILE A 413 -9.23 6.16 44.77
N LYS A 414 -9.78 5.45 45.75
CA LYS A 414 -9.98 5.88 47.13
C LYS A 414 -9.27 4.91 48.08
N ASP A 415 -9.00 5.35 49.30
CA ASP A 415 -8.29 4.59 50.35
C ASP A 415 -6.83 4.28 49.98
N ILE A 416 -6.09 5.34 49.60
CA ILE A 416 -4.62 5.33 49.53
C ILE A 416 -4.12 5.53 50.96
N TYR A 417 -3.96 4.43 51.70
CA TYR A 417 -3.24 4.43 52.97
C TYR A 417 -1.74 4.41 52.72
#